data_AF-A0A965MHA5-F1
#
_entry.id   AF-A0A965MHA5-F1
#
_cell.length_a   1.000
_cell.length_b   1.000
_cell.length_c   1.000
_cell.angle_alpha   90.00
_cell.angle_beta   90.00
_cell.angle_gamma   90.00
#
_symmetry.space_group_name_H-M   'P 1'
#
loop_
_entity.id
_entity.type
_entity.pdbx_description
1 polymer ?
#
loop_
_entity_poly.entity_id
_entity_poly.type
_entity_poly.pdbx_seq_one_letter_code
_entity_poly.pdbx_strand_id
1 'polypeptide(L)'
;MVPMRKGCFMATKSGKTTVDESGLRFTSRENGSPFAGMGKMGETMSCIKCGLHKPRRQGSQQRFAGSLAFFCFDCKPPKVAAPAN
;
A
#
# COMPACT_ATOMS: atom_id res chain seq x y z
N MET A 1 33.68 21.40 -11.06
CA MET A 1 33.88 19.95 -11.26
C MET A 1 33.26 19.23 -10.05
N VAL A 2 32.13 18.55 -10.23
CA VAL A 2 31.42 17.83 -9.15
C VAL A 2 31.89 16.38 -9.19
N PRO A 3 32.54 15.82 -8.14
CA PRO A 3 32.89 14.41 -8.15
C PRO A 3 31.64 13.54 -8.00
N MET A 4 31.65 12.48 -8.79
CA MET A 4 30.57 11.57 -9.11
C MET A 4 29.99 10.82 -7.90
N ARG A 5 28.71 10.48 -8.08
CA ARG A 5 27.80 9.73 -7.21
C ARG A 5 28.44 8.45 -6.65
N LYS A 6 28.46 8.33 -5.31
CA LYS A 6 28.77 7.08 -4.60
C LYS A 6 27.68 6.05 -4.89
N GLY A 7 28.10 4.92 -5.44
CA GLY A 7 27.25 3.82 -5.88
C GLY A 7 26.47 3.15 -4.74
N CYS A 8 25.37 2.52 -5.17
CA CYS A 8 24.47 1.69 -4.39
C CYS A 8 25.20 0.39 -3.99
N PHE A 9 25.47 0.18 -2.70
CA PHE A 9 26.05 -1.05 -2.17
C PHE A 9 24.93 -1.91 -1.56
N MET A 10 24.81 -3.14 -2.05
CA MET A 10 23.76 -4.11 -1.71
C MET A 10 23.85 -4.56 -0.25
N ALA A 11 22.70 -4.77 0.39
CA ALA A 11 22.59 -5.33 1.74
C ALA A 11 22.49 -6.86 1.71
N THR A 12 23.20 -7.52 2.63
CA THR A 12 23.31 -8.98 2.72
C THR A 12 22.18 -9.57 3.55
N LYS A 13 21.58 -10.65 3.04
CA LYS A 13 20.40 -11.36 3.56
C LYS A 13 20.65 -12.21 4.82
N SER A 14 21.83 -12.13 5.45
CA SER A 14 22.22 -13.01 6.56
C SER A 14 22.16 -12.28 7.89
N GLY A 15 21.11 -12.56 8.67
CA GLY A 15 20.91 -12.06 10.02
C GLY A 15 22.02 -12.50 10.96
N LYS A 16 22.89 -11.55 11.34
CA LYS A 16 23.72 -11.67 12.54
C LYS A 16 23.06 -10.81 13.62
N THR A 17 22.57 -11.45 14.68
CA THR A 17 21.99 -10.81 15.86
C THR A 17 23.04 -10.51 16.93
N THR A 18 24.32 -10.55 16.57
CA THR A 18 25.43 -10.23 17.47
C THR A 18 25.56 -8.72 17.60
N VAL A 19 25.54 -8.23 18.84
CA VAL A 19 25.74 -6.82 19.17
C VAL A 19 27.22 -6.52 18.96
N ASP A 20 27.55 -5.56 18.09
CA ASP A 20 28.93 -5.09 17.95
C ASP A 20 29.41 -4.40 19.24
N GLU A 21 30.71 -4.34 19.48
CA GLU A 21 31.31 -3.72 20.70
C GLU A 21 30.95 -2.22 20.85
N SER A 22 30.50 -1.58 19.77
CA SER A 22 29.95 -0.21 19.76
C SER A 22 28.51 -0.10 20.28
N GLY A 23 27.87 -1.23 20.62
CA GLY A 23 26.50 -1.31 21.12
C GLY A 23 25.41 -1.26 20.03
N LEU A 24 25.77 -1.10 18.75
CA LEU A 24 24.79 -1.14 17.66
C LEU A 24 24.51 -2.58 17.23
N ARG A 25 23.21 -2.92 17.15
CA ARG A 25 22.70 -4.22 16.66
C ARG A 25 22.59 -4.31 15.14
N PHE A 26 22.49 -3.19 14.46
CA PHE A 26 22.34 -3.12 13.01
C PHE A 26 23.17 -1.95 12.51
N THR A 27 24.31 -2.25 11.88
CA THR A 27 25.19 -1.25 11.24
C THR A 27 24.64 -0.80 9.88
N SER A 28 23.73 -1.59 9.30
CA SER A 28 22.99 -1.27 8.08
C SER A 28 21.57 -1.83 8.17
N ARG A 29 20.58 -1.04 7.79
CA ARG A 29 19.18 -1.45 7.61
C ARG A 29 18.83 -1.20 6.15
N GLU A 30 18.19 -2.16 5.49
CA GLU A 30 17.60 -1.87 4.18
C GLU A 30 16.55 -0.77 4.35
N ASN A 31 16.68 0.32 3.58
CA ASN A 31 15.65 1.35 3.52
C ASN A 31 14.45 0.77 2.78
N GLY A 32 13.51 0.23 3.54
CA GLY A 32 12.30 -0.34 3.00
C GLY A 32 11.48 -0.98 4.09
N SER A 33 10.16 -0.90 3.95
CA SER A 33 9.28 -1.71 4.77
C SER A 33 9.46 -3.18 4.36
N PRO A 34 9.65 -4.13 5.30
CA PRO A 34 9.64 -5.57 4.99
C PRO A 34 8.30 -6.02 4.41
N PHE A 35 7.25 -5.20 4.55
CA PHE A 35 6.03 -5.31 3.77
C PHE A 35 6.24 -4.71 2.38
N ALA A 36 7.01 -5.41 1.55
CA ALA A 36 7.00 -5.17 0.11
C ALA A 36 5.56 -5.42 -0.38
N GLY A 37 4.91 -4.36 -0.87
CA GLY A 37 3.47 -4.29 -1.12
C GLY A 37 2.86 -5.57 -1.69
N MET A 38 2.20 -6.35 -0.83
CA MET A 38 1.31 -7.41 -1.25
C MET A 38 0.16 -6.78 -2.03
N GLY A 39 0.21 -6.94 -3.35
CA GLY A 39 -0.79 -6.43 -4.28
C GLY A 39 -0.70 -4.93 -4.51
N LYS A 40 -1.22 -4.47 -5.65
CA LYS A 40 -1.40 -3.04 -5.91
C LYS A 40 -2.13 -2.44 -4.70
N MET A 41 -1.53 -1.46 -4.03
CA MET A 41 -2.17 -0.73 -2.91
C MET A 41 -3.63 -0.39 -3.29
N GLY A 42 -4.61 -1.00 -2.62
CA GLY A 42 -6.03 -0.78 -2.90
C GLY A 42 -6.72 -1.71 -3.91
N GLU A 43 -6.17 -2.90 -4.17
CA GLU A 43 -6.81 -3.90 -5.05
C GLU A 43 -8.16 -4.40 -4.50
N THR A 44 -8.24 -4.61 -3.18
CA THR A 44 -9.48 -4.88 -2.45
C THR A 44 -9.75 -3.78 -1.42
N MET A 45 -11.02 -3.41 -1.25
CA MET A 45 -11.48 -2.40 -0.29
C MET A 45 -12.69 -2.92 0.47
N SER A 46 -12.79 -2.61 1.77
CA SER A 46 -13.95 -2.94 2.60
C SER A 46 -15.15 -2.07 2.25
N CYS A 47 -16.31 -2.66 2.00
CA CYS A 47 -17.54 -1.90 1.83
C CYS A 47 -18.05 -1.38 3.18
N ILE A 48 -18.33 -0.09 3.28
CA ILE A 48 -18.84 0.53 4.52
C ILE A 48 -20.23 0.03 4.94
N LYS A 49 -21.02 -0.52 4.00
CA LYS A 49 -22.37 -1.02 4.29
C LYS A 49 -22.40 -2.49 4.73
N CYS A 50 -21.69 -3.38 4.03
CA CYS A 50 -21.69 -4.82 4.34
C CYS A 50 -20.42 -5.33 5.03
N GLY A 51 -19.37 -4.51 5.17
CA GLY A 51 -18.10 -4.86 5.80
C GLY A 51 -17.17 -5.77 4.99
N LEU A 52 -17.67 -6.40 3.92
CA LEU A 52 -16.88 -7.33 3.11
C LEU A 52 -15.85 -6.61 2.24
N HIS A 53 -14.65 -7.20 2.16
CA HIS A 53 -13.62 -6.77 1.22
C HIS A 53 -13.98 -7.25 -0.19
N LYS A 54 -14.14 -6.30 -1.10
CA LYS A 54 -14.42 -6.56 -2.51
C LYS A 54 -13.37 -5.90 -3.38
N PRO A 55 -13.09 -6.42 -4.58
CA PRO A 55 -12.17 -5.77 -5.48
C PRO A 55 -12.70 -4.39 -5.86
N ARG A 56 -11.80 -3.41 -6.02
CA ARG A 56 -12.17 -2.02 -6.30
C ARG A 56 -13.06 -1.86 -7.54
N ARG A 57 -12.95 -2.78 -8.50
CA ARG A 57 -13.76 -2.81 -9.73
C ARG A 57 -15.22 -3.19 -9.51
N GLN A 58 -15.58 -3.77 -8.36
CA GLN A 58 -16.95 -4.19 -8.01
C GLN A 58 -17.65 -3.18 -7.08
N GLY A 59 -17.19 -1.94 -7.05
CA GLY A 59 -17.84 -0.90 -6.26
C GLY A 59 -17.51 0.51 -6.73
N SER A 60 -18.12 1.48 -6.06
CA SER A 60 -17.89 2.91 -6.30
C SER A 60 -17.46 3.61 -5.01
N GLN A 61 -16.67 4.67 -5.15
CA GLN A 61 -16.37 5.57 -4.04
C GLN A 61 -17.42 6.68 -4.00
N GLN A 62 -18.02 6.90 -2.84
CA GLN A 62 -19.03 7.93 -2.63
C GLN A 62 -18.72 8.75 -1.39
N ARG A 63 -19.18 10.00 -1.37
CA ARG A 63 -19.09 10.85 -0.18
C ARG A 63 -20.01 10.28 0.91
N PHE A 64 -19.45 9.95 2.06
CA PHE A 64 -20.18 9.47 3.24
C PHE A 64 -19.54 10.03 4.51
N ALA A 65 -20.35 10.61 5.40
CA ALA A 65 -19.89 11.24 6.64
C ALA A 65 -18.68 12.20 6.44
N GLY A 66 -18.70 13.01 5.38
CA GLY A 66 -17.65 13.99 5.07
C GLY A 66 -16.40 13.43 4.36
N SER A 67 -16.25 12.11 4.28
CA SER A 67 -15.09 11.45 3.65
C SER A 67 -15.50 10.65 2.40
N LEU A 68 -14.53 10.25 1.58
CA LEU A 68 -14.78 9.34 0.45
C LEU A 68 -14.69 7.89 0.96
N ALA A 69 -15.80 7.18 0.86
CA ALA A 69 -16.01 5.82 1.36
C ALA A 69 -16.32 4.86 0.20
N PHE A 70 -15.93 3.59 0.33
CA PHE A 70 -16.19 2.57 -0.69
C PHE A 70 -17.52 1.83 -0.44
N PHE A 71 -18.34 1.73 -1.49
CA PHE A 71 -19.59 0.99 -1.51
C PHE A 71 -19.57 -0.10 -2.59
N CYS A 72 -19.99 -1.31 -2.22
CA CYS A 72 -20.13 -2.42 -3.15
C CYS A 72 -21.33 -2.24 -4.07
N PHE A 73 -21.27 -2.75 -5.31
CA PHE A 73 -22.41 -2.65 -6.23
C PHE A 73 -23.66 -3.42 -5.77
N ASP A 74 -23.49 -4.52 -5.01
CA ASP A 74 -24.62 -5.23 -4.39
C ASP A 74 -25.33 -4.35 -3.33
N CYS A 75 -24.56 -3.53 -2.64
CA CYS A 75 -24.99 -2.68 -1.54
C CYS A 75 -25.64 -1.38 -2.03
N LYS A 76 -25.08 -0.85 -3.13
CA LYS A 76 -25.46 0.40 -3.77
C LYS A 76 -25.16 0.28 -5.27
N PRO A 77 -26.16 -0.05 -6.09
CA PRO A 77 -25.96 -0.25 -7.53
C PRO A 77 -25.51 1.06 -8.18
N PRO A 78 -24.67 0.99 -9.23
CA PRO A 78 -24.25 2.17 -9.96
C PRO A 78 -25.47 2.77 -10.64
N LYS A 79 -25.68 4.08 -10.47
CA LYS A 79 -26.63 4.82 -11.30
C LYS A 79 -26.05 4.82 -12.72
N VAL A 80 -26.68 4.08 -13.64
CA VAL A 80 -26.31 4.09 -15.06
C VAL A 80 -26.43 5.54 -15.51
N ALA A 81 -25.29 6.20 -15.78
CA ALA A 81 -25.32 7.47 -16.44
C ALA A 81 -25.87 7.21 -17.85
N ALA A 82 -26.99 7.85 -18.18
CA ALA A 82 -27.56 7.78 -19.52
C ALA A 82 -26.46 8.05 -20.56
N PRO A 83 -26.43 7.33 -21.69
CA PRO A 83 -25.41 7.56 -22.71
C PRO A 83 -25.49 9.01 -23.18
N ALA A 84 -24.38 9.72 -23.10
CA ALA A 84 -24.26 11.05 -23.71
C ALA A 84 -24.48 10.89 -25.22
N ASN A 85 -25.51 11.58 -25.73
CA ASN A 85 -25.81 11.73 -27.15
C ASN A 85 -24.77 12.68 -27.78
#